data_AF-A0A2J6X2U9-F1
#
_entry.id   AF-A0A2J6X2U9-F1
#
_cell.length_a   1.000
_cell.length_b   1.000
_cell.length_c   1.000
_cell.angle_alpha   90.00
_cell.angle_beta   90.00
_cell.angle_gamma   90.00
#
_symmetry.space_group_name_H-M   'P 1'
#
loop_
_entity.id
_entity.type
_entity.pdbx_description
1 polymer ?
#
loop_
_entity_poly.entity_id
_entity_poly.type
_entity_poly.pdbx_seq_one_letter_code
_entity_poly.pdbx_strand_id
1 'polypeptide(L)'
;MTIDSVRLLTDSAAILWRRLSQFGSPDLLARRVSCDEWLATMQPGLSMADEQAIRRDYRRLTRLLAELEMLTRSHEQAIALIMDAIRQSDDTRGEQASLSS
;
A
#
# COMPACT_ATOMS: atom_id res chain seq x y z
N MET A 1 -21.97 8.35 6.92
CA MET A 1 -21.64 7.36 5.87
C MET A 1 -20.20 7.54 5.37
N THR A 2 -19.27 7.87 6.27
CA THR A 2 -17.87 8.25 5.95
C THR A 2 -16.85 7.28 6.53
N ILE A 3 -17.19 6.60 7.64
CA ILE A 3 -16.32 5.63 8.31
C ILE A 3 -16.09 4.40 7.43
N ASP A 4 -17.14 3.86 6.79
CA ASP A 4 -17.00 2.70 5.89
C ASP A 4 -16.12 3.01 4.67
N SER A 5 -16.20 4.24 4.15
CA SER A 5 -15.38 4.67 3.02
C SER A 5 -13.91 4.80 3.41
N VAL A 6 -13.60 5.38 4.57
CA VAL A 6 -12.20 5.47 5.06
C VAL A 6 -11.63 4.07 5.23
N ARG A 7 -12.35 3.17 5.91
CA ARG A 7 -11.89 1.79 6.13
C ARG A 7 -11.65 1.05 4.80
N LEU A 8 -12.59 1.12 3.86
CA LEU A 8 -12.46 0.49 2.55
C LEU A 8 -11.26 1.02 1.76
N LEU A 9 -11.04 2.34 1.78
CA LEU A 9 -9.90 2.97 1.12
C LEU A 9 -8.58 2.56 1.78
N THR A 10 -8.53 2.53 3.11
CA THR A 10 -7.37 2.10 3.89
C THR A 10 -7.03 0.63 3.61
N ASP A 11 -8.02 -0.27 3.65
CA ASP A 11 -7.81 -1.70 3.37
C ASP A 11 -7.32 -1.93 1.93
N SER A 12 -7.93 -1.23 0.97
CA SER A 12 -7.52 -1.28 -0.44
C SER A 12 -6.08 -0.78 -0.63
N ALA A 13 -5.73 0.32 0.03
CA ALA A 13 -4.39 0.89 -0.03
C ALA A 13 -3.37 -0.05 0.64
N ALA A 14 -3.70 -0.66 1.78
CA ALA A 14 -2.85 -1.62 2.49
C ALA A 14 -2.52 -2.86 1.64
N ILE A 15 -3.47 -3.36 0.86
CA ILE A 15 -3.23 -4.48 -0.07
C ILE A 15 -2.22 -4.08 -1.17
N LEU A 16 -2.42 -2.92 -1.79
CA LEU A 16 -1.50 -2.45 -2.84
C LEU A 16 -0.12 -2.13 -2.28
N TRP A 17 -0.07 -1.49 -1.11
CA TRP A 17 1.18 -1.17 -0.44
C TRP A 17 2.00 -2.44 -0.17
N ARG A 18 1.38 -3.48 0.40
CA ARG A 18 2.05 -4.76 0.64
C ARG A 18 2.54 -5.41 -0.65
N ARG A 19 1.72 -5.40 -1.70
CA ARG A 19 2.12 -5.97 -3.01
C ARG A 19 3.32 -5.21 -3.59
N LEU A 20 3.28 -3.89 -3.60
CA LEU A 20 4.35 -3.05 -4.14
C LEU A 20 5.65 -3.19 -3.32
N SER A 21 5.54 -3.32 -1.99
CA SER A 21 6.69 -3.48 -1.08
C SER A 21 7.49 -4.78 -1.32
N GLN A 22 6.94 -5.75 -2.05
CA GLN A 22 7.68 -6.96 -2.43
C GLN A 22 8.71 -6.71 -3.54
N PHE A 23 8.57 -5.61 -4.28
CA PHE A 23 9.38 -5.33 -5.47
C PHE A 23 10.39 -4.21 -5.27
N GLY A 24 10.12 -3.25 -4.39
CA GLY A 24 10.96 -2.06 -4.16
C GLY A 24 10.85 -1.55 -2.73
N SER A 25 11.51 -0.42 -2.46
CA SER A 25 11.55 0.14 -1.10
C SER A 25 10.18 0.67 -0.65
N PRO A 26 9.64 0.21 0.50
CA PRO A 26 8.38 0.72 1.05
C PRO A 26 8.51 2.15 1.57
N ASP A 27 9.69 2.57 2.05
CA ASP A 27 9.92 3.93 2.55
C ASP A 27 9.70 4.98 1.45
N LEU A 28 10.03 4.64 0.21
CA LEU A 28 9.81 5.51 -0.93
C LEU A 28 8.33 5.65 -1.30
N LEU A 29 7.51 4.61 -1.08
CA LEU A 29 6.06 4.69 -1.27
C LEU A 29 5.44 5.76 -0.34
N ALA A 30 5.97 5.89 0.88
CA ALA A 30 5.55 6.94 1.81
C ALA A 30 6.00 8.34 1.37
N ARG A 31 7.11 8.47 0.65
CA ARG A 31 7.74 9.76 0.32
C ARG A 31 7.20 10.45 -0.94
N ARG A 32 6.14 9.89 -1.58
CA ARG A 32 5.51 10.42 -2.80
C ARG A 32 6.49 10.64 -3.96
N VAL A 33 7.48 9.78 -4.10
CA VAL A 33 8.40 9.84 -5.24
C VAL A 33 7.69 9.56 -6.56
N SER A 34 8.32 9.87 -7.68
CA SER A 34 7.76 9.49 -8.98
C SER A 34 7.74 7.96 -9.15
N CYS A 35 6.86 7.44 -10.01
CA CYS A 35 6.80 6.01 -10.28
C CYS A 35 8.13 5.50 -10.86
N ASP A 36 8.77 6.26 -11.74
CA ASP A 36 10.06 5.88 -12.33
C ASP A 36 11.20 5.91 -11.31
N GLU A 37 11.22 6.87 -10.39
CA GLU A 37 12.18 6.93 -9.27
C GLU A 37 12.01 5.74 -8.33
N TRP A 38 10.77 5.35 -8.02
CA TRP A 38 10.51 4.16 -7.23
C TRP A 38 10.88 2.86 -7.97
N LEU A 39 10.55 2.76 -9.25
CA LEU A 39 10.91 1.63 -10.11
C LEU A 39 12.42 1.45 -10.23
N ALA A 40 13.19 2.54 -10.20
CA ALA A 40 14.66 2.48 -10.20
C ALA A 40 15.24 1.75 -8.97
N THR A 41 14.45 1.59 -7.89
CA THR A 41 14.84 0.80 -6.71
C THR A 41 14.46 -0.67 -6.80
N MET A 42 13.76 -1.08 -7.85
CA MET A 42 13.38 -2.48 -8.04
C MET A 42 14.56 -3.34 -8.45
N GLN A 43 14.49 -4.61 -8.06
CA GLN A 43 15.43 -5.60 -8.60
C GLN A 43 15.21 -5.78 -10.11
N PRO A 44 16.28 -5.85 -10.90
CA PRO A 44 16.18 -6.15 -12.32
C PRO A 44 15.64 -7.57 -12.54
N GLY A 45 14.87 -7.78 -13.62
CA GLY A 45 14.37 -9.11 -14.01
C GLY A 45 12.85 -9.26 -14.08
N LEU A 46 12.09 -8.18 -13.91
CA LEU A 46 10.64 -8.19 -14.14
C LEU A 46 10.31 -8.31 -15.62
N SER A 47 9.24 -9.04 -15.94
CA SER A 47 8.69 -9.03 -17.30
C SER A 47 8.01 -7.68 -17.59
N MET A 48 7.87 -7.34 -18.87
CA MET A 48 7.11 -6.14 -19.29
C MET A 48 5.66 -6.16 -18.79
N ALA A 49 5.06 -7.35 -18.68
CA ALA A 49 3.70 -7.49 -18.16
C ALA A 49 3.64 -7.19 -16.66
N ASP A 50 4.62 -7.68 -15.89
CA ASP A 50 4.71 -7.43 -14.45
C ASP A 50 5.00 -5.95 -14.17
N GLU A 51 5.93 -5.34 -14.91
CA GLU A 51 6.23 -3.92 -14.78
C GLU A 51 4.97 -3.07 -15.03
N GLN A 52 4.19 -3.39 -16.08
CA GLN A 52 2.96 -2.66 -16.37
C GLN A 52 1.89 -2.86 -15.28
N ALA A 53 1.79 -4.06 -14.71
CA ALA A 53 0.89 -4.34 -13.59
C ALA A 53 1.29 -3.54 -12.34
N ILE A 54 2.59 -3.50 -12.03
CA ILE A 54 3.18 -2.72 -10.94
C ILE A 54 2.93 -1.23 -11.14
N ARG A 55 3.19 -0.68 -12.34
CA ARG A 55 2.89 0.73 -12.68
C ARG A 55 1.40 1.06 -12.50
N ARG A 56 0.51 0.11 -12.76
CA ARG A 56 -0.94 0.29 -12.52
C ARG A 56 -1.26 0.33 -11.02
N ASP A 57 -0.68 -0.57 -10.23
CA ASP A 57 -0.88 -0.60 -8.79
C ASP A 57 -0.34 0.63 -8.11
N TYR A 58 0.86 1.08 -8.51
CA TYR A 58 1.47 2.30 -8.00
C TYR A 58 0.54 3.50 -8.19
N ARG A 59 0.06 3.71 -9.43
CA ARG A 59 -0.89 4.79 -9.74
C ARG A 59 -2.18 4.67 -8.94
N ARG A 60 -2.66 3.44 -8.70
CA ARG A 60 -3.86 3.21 -7.88
C ARG A 60 -3.60 3.53 -6.42
N LEU A 61 -2.46 3.13 -5.86
CA LEU A 61 -2.06 3.48 -4.50
C LEU A 61 -1.95 5.00 -4.33
N THR A 62 -1.30 5.71 -5.26
CA THR A 62 -1.19 7.18 -5.22
C THR A 62 -2.56 7.85 -5.18
N ARG A 63 -3.55 7.34 -5.93
CA ARG A 63 -4.93 7.88 -5.91
C ARG A 63 -5.62 7.62 -4.57
N LEU A 64 -5.56 6.40 -4.06
CA LEU A 64 -6.16 6.06 -2.76
C LEU A 64 -5.54 6.88 -1.63
N LEU A 65 -4.22 7.10 -1.69
CA LEU A 65 -3.49 7.90 -0.73
C LEU A 65 -3.90 9.38 -0.79
N ALA A 66 -4.08 9.95 -1.99
CA ALA A 66 -4.63 11.30 -2.14
C ALA A 66 -6.08 11.41 -1.63
N GLU A 67 -6.92 10.39 -1.83
CA GLU A 67 -8.27 10.35 -1.29
C GLU A 67 -8.27 10.28 0.24
N LEU A 68 -7.45 9.42 0.83
CA LEU A 68 -7.28 9.32 2.28
C LEU A 68 -6.79 10.65 2.86
N GLU A 69 -5.83 11.30 2.21
CA GLU A 69 -5.35 12.63 2.61
C GLU A 69 -6.44 13.70 2.59
N MET A 70 -7.31 13.68 1.60
CA MET A 70 -8.44 14.62 1.56
C MET A 70 -9.39 14.39 2.74
N LEU A 71 -9.56 13.14 3.17
CA LEU A 71 -10.43 12.76 4.28
C LEU A 71 -9.78 13.02 5.66
N THR A 72 -8.49 12.73 5.82
CA THR A 72 -7.74 12.94 7.08
C THR A 72 -7.19 14.36 7.21
N ARG A 73 -7.13 15.12 6.12
CA ARG A 73 -6.43 16.41 6.01
C ARG A 73 -4.94 16.34 6.37
N SER A 74 -4.33 15.14 6.32
CA SER A 74 -2.92 14.93 6.64
C SER A 74 -2.36 13.70 5.95
N HIS A 75 -1.22 13.89 5.28
CA HIS A 75 -0.44 12.81 4.67
C HIS A 75 0.05 11.80 5.70
N GLU A 76 0.66 12.27 6.79
CA GLU A 76 1.20 11.40 7.84
C GLU A 76 0.10 10.54 8.47
N GLN A 77 -1.11 11.11 8.67
CA GLN A 77 -2.25 10.35 9.17
C GLN A 77 -2.76 9.32 8.15
N ALA A 78 -2.79 9.66 6.85
CA ALA A 78 -3.16 8.71 5.81
C ALA A 78 -2.19 7.53 5.75
N ILE A 79 -0.89 7.78 5.85
CA ILE A 79 0.14 6.73 5.96
C ILE A 79 -0.07 5.90 7.23
N ALA A 80 -0.27 6.53 8.38
CA ALA A 80 -0.48 5.82 9.65
C ALA A 80 -1.66 4.85 9.59
N LEU A 81 -2.78 5.25 8.97
CA LEU A 81 -3.94 4.38 8.76
C LEU A 81 -3.59 3.15 7.91
N ILE A 82 -2.86 3.35 6.81
CA ILE A 82 -2.43 2.24 5.94
C ILE A 82 -1.52 1.28 6.70
N MET A 83 -0.54 1.80 7.44
CA MET A 83 0.40 0.98 8.21
C MET A 83 -0.29 0.21 9.33
N ASP A 84 -1.28 0.82 9.99
CA ASP A 84 -2.08 0.15 11.01
C ASP A 84 -2.91 -0.98 10.41
N ALA A 85 -3.57 -0.76 9.27
CA ALA A 85 -4.33 -1.81 8.58
C ALA A 85 -3.45 -2.97 8.07
N ILE A 86 -2.21 -2.67 7.65
CA ILE A 86 -1.20 -3.70 7.33
C ILE A 86 -0.92 -4.56 8.57
N ARG A 87 -0.60 -3.92 9.71
CA ARG A 87 -0.31 -4.61 10.98
C ARG A 87 -1.47 -5.48 11.46
N GLN A 88 -2.69 -4.94 11.47
CA GLN A 88 -3.89 -5.68 11.90
C GLN A 88 -4.16 -6.92 11.05
N SER A 89 -3.90 -6.82 9.74
CA SER A 89 -4.06 -7.95 8.84
C SER A 89 -3.01 -9.04 9.05
N ASP A 90 -1.80 -8.66 9.46
CA ASP A 90 -0.72 -9.61 9.75
C ASP A 90 -0.99 -10.35 11.07
N ASP A 91 -1.53 -9.64 12.07
CA ASP A 91 -1.94 -10.20 13.36
C ASP A 91 -3.08 -11.23 13.21
N THR A 92 -4.09 -10.90 12.41
CA THR A 92 -5.21 -11.81 12.09
C THR A 92 -4.73 -13.10 11.42
N ARG A 93 -3.66 -13.04 10.60
CA ARG A 93 -3.08 -14.22 9.94
C ARG A 93 -2.21 -15.04 10.91
N GLY A 94 -1.52 -14.41 11.87
CA GLY A 94 -0.74 -15.09 12.90
C GLY A 94 -1.60 -15.88 13.90
N GLU A 95 -2.76 -15.33 14.26
CA GLU A 95 -3.68 -15.99 15.20
C GLU A 95 -4.35 -17.24 14.59
N GLN A 96 -4.68 -17.21 13.29
CA GLN A 96 -5.23 -18.38 12.59
C GLN A 96 -4.23 -19.53 12.41
N ALA A 97 -2.93 -19.22 12.27
CA ALA A 97 -1.89 -20.24 12.18
C ALA A 97 -1.66 -20.96 13.53
N SER A 98 -1.85 -20.25 14.64
CA SER A 98 -1.62 -20.76 16.00
C SER A 98 -2.74 -21.68 16.51
N LEU A 99 -3.97 -21.52 16.00
CA LEU A 99 -5.12 -22.36 16.34
C LEU A 99 -5.21 -23.66 15.53
N SER A 100 -4.30 -23.85 14.57
CA SER A 100 -4.27 -25.02 13.66
C SER A 100 -3.14 -26.01 13.98
N SER A 101 -2.42 -25.84 15.10
CA SER A 101 -1.30 -26.69 15.53
C SER A 101 -1.60 -27.48 16.80
#